data_AF-A0A2E4D9Z0-F1
#
_entry.id   AF-A0A2E4D9Z0-F1
#
_cell.length_a   1.000
_cell.length_b   1.000
_cell.length_c   1.000
_cell.angle_alpha   90.00
_cell.angle_beta   90.00
_cell.angle_gamma   90.00
#
_symmetry.space_group_name_H-M   'P 1'
#
loop_
_entity.id
_entity.type
_entity.pdbx_description
1 polymer ?
#
loop_
_entity_poly.entity_id
_entity_poly.type
_entity_poly.pdbx_seq_one_letter_code
_entity_poly.pdbx_strand_id
1 'polypeptide(L)'
;MLMRKLATLMTALSFLVSLGFADERQYVRDEVYNSYRIDNGYIGGYLNRIFQRHEFDSHPYYPSFESLKNAHLPAPKKVRGTMTYAGRFVRKYAYDVLREDDTAVIEVRIHFRNTRTGDYAHFTKMLKKAADYWTQGIDKSLLSFSVQFRFLAEEDPLKAHFNVKTVSTSIFTPVHGPYDVRWSRDWKLDIMTHEIGHMLGLNDEYHYGSLLTGGLFDGCDNRSKMCSAKGDIQVNHSYFIFKRIIDEEVNE
;
A
#
# COMPACT_ATOMS: atom_id res chain seq x y z
N MET A 1 9.73 -46.00 -34.55
CA MET A 1 8.54 -45.15 -34.24
C MET A 1 8.61 -44.51 -32.85
N LEU A 2 9.14 -45.19 -31.82
CA LEU A 2 9.29 -44.66 -30.46
C LEU A 2 10.25 -43.46 -30.34
N MET A 3 11.38 -43.49 -31.07
CA MET A 3 12.39 -42.42 -31.08
C MET A 3 11.88 -41.08 -31.63
N ARG A 4 10.94 -41.09 -32.59
CA ARG A 4 10.34 -39.85 -33.13
C ARG A 4 9.41 -39.19 -32.12
N LYS A 5 8.70 -39.95 -31.28
CA LYS A 5 7.84 -39.40 -30.23
C LYS A 5 8.65 -38.78 -29.08
N LEU A 6 9.81 -39.37 -28.73
CA LEU A 6 10.71 -38.81 -27.72
C LEU A 6 11.38 -37.50 -28.18
N ALA A 7 11.76 -37.40 -29.45
CA ALA A 7 12.30 -36.15 -30.00
C ALA A 7 11.25 -35.02 -29.99
N THR A 8 10.00 -35.30 -30.35
CA THR A 8 8.92 -34.30 -30.29
C THR A 8 8.62 -33.87 -28.85
N LEU A 9 8.66 -34.80 -27.88
CA LEU A 9 8.44 -34.48 -26.47
C LEU A 9 9.59 -33.63 -25.89
N MET A 10 10.84 -33.96 -26.21
CA MET A 10 12.02 -33.20 -25.78
C MET A 10 12.08 -31.82 -26.45
N THR A 11 11.62 -31.69 -27.69
CA THR A 11 11.54 -30.37 -28.36
C THR A 11 10.43 -29.51 -27.75
N ALA A 12 9.30 -30.09 -27.37
CA ALA A 12 8.24 -29.39 -26.66
C ALA A 12 8.66 -28.97 -25.23
N LEU A 13 9.42 -29.82 -24.53
CA LEU A 13 9.95 -29.51 -23.21
C LEU A 13 11.03 -28.42 -23.27
N SER A 14 11.92 -28.48 -24.27
CA SER A 14 12.91 -27.42 -24.53
C SER A 14 12.28 -26.12 -25.01
N PHE A 15 11.15 -26.17 -25.74
CA PHE A 15 10.40 -24.97 -26.16
C PHE A 15 9.69 -24.30 -24.99
N LEU A 16 9.16 -25.08 -24.03
CA LEU A 16 8.58 -24.56 -22.79
C LEU A 16 9.65 -23.98 -21.84
N VAL A 17 10.85 -24.56 -21.80
CA VAL A 17 11.99 -24.02 -21.03
C VAL A 17 12.61 -22.80 -21.72
N SER A 18 12.65 -22.74 -23.06
CA SER A 18 13.12 -21.57 -23.81
C SER A 18 12.13 -20.40 -23.86
N LEU A 19 10.85 -20.65 -23.52
CA LEU A 19 9.85 -19.59 -23.36
C LEU A 19 9.99 -18.84 -22.03
N GLY A 20 10.85 -19.30 -21.11
CA GLY A 20 11.57 -18.46 -20.14
C GLY A 20 10.78 -17.56 -19.18
N PHE A 21 9.45 -17.47 -19.25
CA PHE A 21 8.63 -16.59 -18.42
C PHE A 21 7.18 -17.10 -18.38
N ALA A 22 6.89 -18.06 -17.51
CA ALA A 22 5.82 -17.76 -16.57
C ALA A 22 6.48 -16.75 -15.62
N ASP A 23 6.37 -15.46 -15.93
CA ASP A 23 6.88 -14.40 -15.07
C ASP A 23 6.32 -14.70 -13.67
N GLU A 24 7.18 -14.83 -12.66
CA GLU A 24 6.74 -15.06 -11.28
C GLU A 24 5.76 -13.94 -10.86
N ARG A 25 5.88 -12.75 -11.47
CA ARG A 25 4.89 -11.67 -11.39
C ARG A 25 3.53 -12.05 -11.96
N GLN A 26 3.47 -12.82 -13.04
CA GLN A 26 2.21 -13.32 -13.60
C GLN A 26 1.59 -14.40 -12.73
N TYR A 27 2.38 -15.28 -12.10
CA TYR A 27 1.86 -16.28 -11.15
C TYR A 27 1.30 -15.64 -9.88
N VAL A 28 2.05 -14.74 -9.24
CA VAL A 28 1.56 -13.99 -8.06
C VAL A 28 0.36 -13.13 -8.43
N ARG A 29 0.41 -12.44 -9.57
CA ARG A 29 -0.74 -11.70 -10.09
C ARG A 29 -1.94 -12.62 -10.25
N ASP A 30 -1.78 -13.80 -10.86
CA ASP A 30 -2.85 -14.77 -11.04
C ASP A 30 -3.34 -15.37 -9.71
N GLU A 31 -2.49 -15.55 -8.70
CA GLU A 31 -2.88 -16.07 -7.37
C GLU A 31 -3.62 -15.01 -6.53
N VAL A 32 -3.14 -13.75 -6.52
CA VAL A 32 -3.88 -12.64 -5.91
C VAL A 32 -5.19 -12.43 -6.64
N TYR A 33 -5.14 -12.47 -7.95
CA TYR A 33 -6.31 -12.29 -8.79
C TYR A 33 -7.31 -13.44 -8.66
N ASN A 34 -6.86 -14.68 -8.54
CA ASN A 34 -7.72 -15.86 -8.39
C ASN A 34 -8.31 -15.95 -6.98
N SER A 35 -7.55 -15.63 -5.92
CA SER A 35 -8.10 -15.50 -4.56
C SER A 35 -9.17 -14.40 -4.51
N TYR A 36 -8.95 -13.25 -5.15
CA TYR A 36 -9.97 -12.21 -5.31
C TYR A 36 -11.17 -12.63 -6.17
N ARG A 37 -10.96 -13.41 -7.24
CA ARG A 37 -12.01 -13.83 -8.18
C ARG A 37 -12.99 -14.80 -7.54
N ILE A 38 -12.50 -15.70 -6.68
CA ILE A 38 -13.31 -16.74 -6.04
C ILE A 38 -14.29 -16.11 -5.03
N ASP A 39 -13.87 -15.07 -4.30
CA ASP A 39 -14.69 -14.50 -3.23
C ASP A 39 -15.58 -13.33 -3.65
N ASN A 40 -15.31 -12.65 -4.77
CA ASN A 40 -15.96 -11.36 -5.08
C ASN A 40 -16.62 -11.23 -6.46
N GLY A 41 -16.59 -12.25 -7.33
CA GLY A 41 -17.32 -12.21 -8.61
C GLY A 41 -16.91 -11.07 -9.57
N TYR A 42 -15.69 -10.55 -9.45
CA TYR A 42 -15.24 -9.32 -10.13
C TYR A 42 -14.61 -9.53 -11.51
N ILE A 43 -14.81 -8.54 -12.38
CA ILE A 43 -14.32 -8.49 -13.77
C ILE A 43 -12.81 -8.24 -13.80
N GLY A 44 -12.10 -9.22 -14.33
CA GLY A 44 -10.65 -9.30 -14.37
C GLY A 44 -9.83 -8.08 -14.81
N GLY A 45 -10.34 -7.21 -15.67
CA GLY A 45 -9.58 -6.05 -16.14
C GLY A 45 -9.24 -5.01 -15.06
N TYR A 46 -9.92 -5.04 -13.90
CA TYR A 46 -9.77 -4.02 -12.87
C TYR A 46 -8.61 -4.29 -11.91
N LEU A 47 -8.55 -5.49 -11.32
CA LEU A 47 -7.51 -5.88 -10.36
C LEU A 47 -6.11 -5.79 -10.97
N ASN A 48 -5.97 -6.18 -12.24
CA ASN A 48 -4.70 -6.09 -12.97
C ASN A 48 -4.16 -4.64 -13.00
N ARG A 49 -5.03 -3.62 -13.06
CA ARG A 49 -4.62 -2.20 -13.09
C ARG A 49 -4.22 -1.65 -11.72
N ILE A 50 -4.93 -2.03 -10.65
CA ILE A 50 -4.51 -1.70 -9.27
C ILE A 50 -3.13 -2.29 -9.01
N PHE A 51 -2.97 -3.59 -9.32
CA PHE A 51 -1.72 -4.30 -9.12
C PHE A 51 -0.60 -3.62 -9.89
N GLN A 52 -0.75 -3.36 -11.19
CA GLN A 52 0.27 -2.67 -11.98
C GLN A 52 0.75 -1.36 -11.35
N ARG A 53 -0.14 -0.49 -10.83
CA ARG A 53 0.30 0.78 -10.23
C ARG A 53 1.13 0.61 -8.97
N HIS A 54 0.73 -0.30 -8.08
CA HIS A 54 1.53 -0.58 -6.90
C HIS A 54 2.78 -1.39 -7.26
N GLU A 55 2.72 -2.18 -8.33
CA GLU A 55 3.82 -3.03 -8.80
C GLU A 55 4.95 -2.23 -9.44
N PHE A 56 4.65 -1.20 -10.24
CA PHE A 56 5.66 -0.33 -10.85
C PHE A 56 6.54 0.40 -9.83
N ASP A 57 6.01 0.60 -8.62
CA ASP A 57 6.69 1.32 -7.54
C ASP A 57 7.35 0.40 -6.51
N SER A 58 7.42 -0.92 -6.75
CA SER A 58 7.96 -1.86 -5.79
C SER A 58 8.85 -2.94 -6.41
N HIS A 59 9.78 -3.45 -5.58
CA HIS A 59 10.87 -4.37 -5.91
C HIS A 59 10.45 -5.52 -6.85
N PRO A 60 11.32 -6.00 -7.76
CA PRO A 60 10.97 -7.03 -8.75
C PRO A 60 10.55 -8.38 -8.15
N TYR A 61 10.85 -8.65 -6.88
CA TYR A 61 10.48 -9.88 -6.20
C TYR A 61 9.19 -9.72 -5.38
N TYR A 62 8.20 -10.55 -5.66
CA TYR A 62 6.92 -10.56 -4.94
C TYR A 62 6.84 -11.86 -4.14
N PRO A 63 6.83 -11.82 -2.79
CA PRO A 63 6.58 -13.02 -2.03
C PRO A 63 5.17 -13.55 -2.35
N SER A 64 5.06 -14.85 -2.61
CA SER A 64 3.75 -15.50 -2.75
C SER A 64 2.92 -15.37 -1.47
N PHE A 65 1.61 -15.60 -1.55
CA PHE A 65 0.77 -15.65 -0.34
C PHE A 65 1.23 -16.71 0.64
N GLU A 66 1.65 -17.86 0.13
CA GLU A 66 2.20 -18.93 0.95
C GLU A 66 3.48 -18.48 1.66
N SER A 67 4.36 -17.74 0.98
CA SER A 67 5.54 -17.15 1.60
C SER A 67 5.18 -16.15 2.70
N LEU A 68 4.19 -15.28 2.49
CA LEU A 68 3.70 -14.36 3.53
C LEU A 68 3.09 -15.09 4.72
N LYS A 69 2.29 -16.14 4.49
CA LYS A 69 1.68 -16.95 5.54
C LYS A 69 2.72 -17.67 6.39
N ASN A 70 3.79 -18.12 5.77
CA ASN A 70 4.90 -18.82 6.43
C ASN A 70 5.97 -17.85 6.96
N ALA A 71 5.82 -16.54 6.73
CA ALA A 71 6.77 -15.56 7.21
C ALA A 71 6.76 -15.49 8.74
N HIS A 72 7.96 -15.34 9.30
CA HIS A 72 8.13 -15.12 10.72
C HIS A 72 7.92 -13.64 11.06
N LEU A 73 7.63 -13.37 12.32
CA LEU A 73 7.56 -12.01 12.86
C LEU A 73 8.88 -11.28 12.57
N PRO A 74 8.87 -10.18 11.79
CA PRO A 74 10.11 -9.52 11.39
C PRO A 74 10.85 -8.92 12.59
N ALA A 75 12.18 -8.85 12.47
CA ALA A 75 12.99 -8.06 13.38
C ALA A 75 12.64 -6.55 13.24
N PRO A 76 12.82 -5.76 14.31
CA PRO A 76 12.60 -4.32 14.23
C PRO A 76 13.46 -3.70 13.12
N LYS A 77 12.83 -2.92 12.23
CA LYS A 77 13.51 -2.28 11.10
C LYS A 77 12.83 -1.00 10.66
N LYS A 78 13.52 -0.23 9.82
CA LYS A 78 12.96 0.97 9.17
C LYS A 78 12.60 0.63 7.74
N VAL A 79 11.39 0.96 7.32
CA VAL A 79 10.96 0.78 5.94
C VAL A 79 10.84 2.16 5.30
N ARG A 80 11.53 2.33 4.16
CA ARG A 80 11.56 3.59 3.41
C ARG A 80 11.60 3.29 1.93
N GLY A 81 11.03 4.20 1.14
CA GLY A 81 11.14 4.14 -0.30
C GLY A 81 10.37 5.27 -0.95
N THR A 82 10.11 5.12 -2.24
CA THR A 82 9.34 6.07 -3.03
C THR A 82 8.19 5.39 -3.75
N MET A 83 7.14 6.16 -4.04
CA MET A 83 6.02 5.75 -4.87
C MET A 83 5.58 6.91 -5.77
N THR A 84 4.84 6.59 -6.82
CA THR A 84 4.31 7.54 -7.80
C THR A 84 2.94 8.04 -7.37
N TYR A 85 2.93 9.08 -6.53
CA TYR A 85 1.72 9.77 -6.11
C TYR A 85 1.01 10.42 -7.30
N ALA A 86 -0.31 10.25 -7.36
CA ALA A 86 -1.14 10.75 -8.44
C ALA A 86 -0.69 10.38 -9.87
N GLY A 87 0.03 9.26 -10.03
CA GLY A 87 0.58 8.82 -11.32
C GLY A 87 1.64 9.75 -11.91
N ARG A 88 2.12 10.75 -11.16
CA ARG A 88 3.03 11.79 -11.69
C ARG A 88 4.15 12.21 -10.75
N PHE A 89 3.91 12.20 -9.44
CA PHE A 89 4.82 12.81 -8.48
C PHE A 89 5.49 11.73 -7.64
N VAL A 90 6.81 11.59 -7.75
CA VAL A 90 7.57 10.70 -6.87
C VAL A 90 7.54 11.26 -5.46
N ARG A 91 7.03 10.48 -4.51
CA ARG A 91 6.87 10.83 -3.09
C ARG A 91 7.40 9.72 -2.20
N LYS A 92 7.82 10.06 -0.98
CA LYS A 92 8.45 9.11 -0.05
C LYS A 92 7.44 8.49 0.88
N TYR A 93 7.51 7.18 1.09
CA TYR A 93 6.88 6.52 2.23
C TYR A 93 7.93 6.17 3.27
N ALA A 94 7.55 6.15 4.54
CA ALA A 94 8.47 5.88 5.65
C ALA A 94 7.72 5.46 6.92
N TYR A 95 8.14 4.36 7.52
CA TYR A 95 7.64 3.88 8.81
C TYR A 95 8.66 2.97 9.50
N ASP A 96 8.46 2.76 10.80
CA ASP A 96 9.20 1.75 11.55
C ASP A 96 8.34 0.49 11.70
N VAL A 97 8.98 -0.66 11.69
CA VAL A 97 8.41 -1.92 12.13
C VAL A 97 9.02 -2.21 13.49
N LEU A 98 8.21 -2.22 14.53
CA LEU A 98 8.59 -2.58 15.89
C LEU A 98 8.08 -3.99 16.20
N ARG A 99 8.66 -4.61 17.23
CA ARG A 99 8.21 -5.90 17.75
C ARG A 99 7.71 -5.71 19.18
N GLU A 100 6.46 -6.10 19.41
CA GLU A 100 5.83 -6.13 20.73
C GLU A 100 5.22 -7.53 20.90
N ASP A 101 5.84 -8.38 21.71
CA ASP A 101 5.51 -9.80 21.86
C ASP A 101 5.46 -10.54 20.50
N ASP A 102 4.28 -11.06 20.13
CA ASP A 102 3.99 -11.74 18.86
C ASP A 102 3.30 -10.81 17.83
N THR A 103 3.46 -9.49 18.01
CA THR A 103 2.87 -8.46 17.16
C THR A 103 3.94 -7.61 16.47
N ALA A 104 3.81 -7.46 15.15
CA ALA A 104 4.52 -6.44 14.39
C ALA A 104 3.73 -5.12 14.49
N VAL A 105 4.36 -4.08 15.03
CA VAL A 105 3.75 -2.75 15.12
C VAL A 105 4.32 -1.85 14.03
N ILE A 106 3.47 -1.45 13.09
CA ILE A 106 3.82 -0.53 11.99
C ILE A 106 3.58 0.89 12.48
N GLU A 107 4.66 1.62 12.73
CA GLU A 107 4.63 2.95 13.34
C GLU A 107 4.93 4.06 12.33
N VAL A 108 4.00 5.03 12.23
CA VAL A 108 4.20 6.27 11.47
C VAL A 108 4.19 7.45 12.42
N ARG A 109 5.30 8.21 12.46
CA ARG A 109 5.44 9.43 13.27
C ARG A 109 5.31 10.66 12.37
N ILE A 110 4.39 11.56 12.70
CA ILE A 110 4.08 12.75 11.91
C ILE A 110 4.26 13.98 12.78
N HIS A 111 5.17 14.86 12.38
CA HIS A 111 5.31 16.18 12.97
C HIS A 111 4.42 17.20 12.26
N PHE A 112 3.66 17.96 13.05
CA PHE A 112 2.75 18.98 12.56
C PHE A 112 3.35 20.37 12.76
N ARG A 113 3.60 21.07 11.66
CA ARG A 113 4.07 22.46 11.63
C ARG A 113 2.90 23.43 11.62
N ASN A 114 3.13 24.65 12.10
CA ASN A 114 2.15 25.74 12.17
C ASN A 114 0.89 25.40 12.98
N THR A 115 1.05 24.59 14.03
CA THR A 115 -0.06 24.17 14.90
C THR A 115 -0.60 25.35 15.71
N ARG A 116 -1.89 25.26 16.02
CA ARG A 116 -2.60 26.09 16.99
C ARG A 116 -2.77 25.29 18.28
N THR A 117 -3.11 25.98 19.37
CA THR A 117 -3.48 25.34 20.62
C THR A 117 -4.58 24.31 20.38
N GLY A 118 -4.35 23.07 20.81
CA GLY A 118 -5.27 21.95 20.62
C GLY A 118 -5.07 21.12 19.35
N ASP A 119 -4.30 21.58 18.37
CA ASP A 119 -4.09 20.82 17.12
C ASP A 119 -3.42 19.47 17.39
N TYR A 120 -2.36 19.41 18.21
CA TYR A 120 -1.68 18.14 18.54
C TYR A 120 -2.63 17.14 19.21
N ALA A 121 -3.45 17.59 20.17
CA ALA A 121 -4.44 16.72 20.82
C ALA A 121 -5.51 16.24 19.81
N HIS A 122 -5.97 17.12 18.93
CA HIS A 122 -6.90 16.79 17.85
C HIS A 122 -6.32 15.74 16.90
N PHE A 123 -5.13 16.00 16.34
CA PHE A 123 -4.47 15.08 15.41
C PHE A 123 -4.11 13.76 16.09
N THR A 124 -3.63 13.77 17.34
CA THR A 124 -3.37 12.53 18.11
C THR A 124 -4.62 11.66 18.19
N LYS A 125 -5.78 12.26 18.52
CA LYS A 125 -7.06 11.53 18.57
C LYS A 125 -7.46 10.96 17.21
N MET A 126 -7.26 11.73 16.14
CA MET A 126 -7.61 11.31 14.78
C MET A 126 -6.68 10.22 14.25
N LEU A 127 -5.37 10.36 14.48
CA LEU A 127 -4.35 9.37 14.13
C LEU A 127 -4.58 8.05 14.86
N LYS A 128 -4.95 8.08 16.15
CA LYS A 128 -5.34 6.86 16.88
C LYS A 128 -6.53 6.17 16.19
N LYS A 129 -7.57 6.91 15.83
CA LYS A 129 -8.73 6.34 15.13
C LYS A 129 -8.37 5.76 13.76
N ALA A 130 -7.49 6.42 13.02
CA ALA A 130 -7.01 5.91 11.74
C ALA A 130 -6.18 4.63 11.94
N ALA A 131 -5.36 4.57 12.99
CA ALA A 131 -4.59 3.39 13.36
C ALA A 131 -5.51 2.21 13.74
N ASP A 132 -6.56 2.48 14.53
CA ASP A 132 -7.58 1.49 14.86
C ASP A 132 -8.28 0.97 13.58
N TYR A 133 -8.61 1.87 12.63
CA TYR A 133 -9.25 1.52 11.36
C TYR A 133 -8.34 0.65 10.46
N TRP A 134 -7.06 1.02 10.31
CA TRP A 134 -6.08 0.22 9.58
C TRP A 134 -5.87 -1.16 10.22
N THR A 135 -5.74 -1.22 11.55
CA THR A 135 -5.55 -2.47 12.29
C THR A 135 -6.75 -3.43 12.17
N GLN A 136 -7.96 -2.89 12.09
CA GLN A 136 -9.17 -3.70 11.89
C GLN A 136 -9.36 -4.12 10.44
N GLY A 137 -8.95 -3.29 9.49
CA GLY A 137 -9.15 -3.51 8.06
C GLY A 137 -8.12 -4.41 7.39
N ILE A 138 -7.00 -4.73 8.05
CA ILE A 138 -6.02 -5.67 7.48
C ILE A 138 -6.54 -7.10 7.46
N ASP A 139 -6.17 -7.82 6.41
CA ASP A 139 -6.43 -9.25 6.30
C ASP A 139 -5.38 -10.04 7.10
N LYS A 140 -5.81 -10.50 8.28
CA LYS A 140 -4.97 -11.28 9.20
C LYS A 140 -4.66 -12.68 8.68
N SER A 141 -5.37 -13.19 7.67
CA SER A 141 -5.12 -14.51 7.10
C SER A 141 -3.84 -14.57 6.26
N LEU A 142 -3.24 -13.41 5.96
CA LEU A 142 -2.03 -13.29 5.16
C LEU A 142 -0.75 -13.60 5.94
N LEU A 143 -0.79 -13.62 7.27
CA LEU A 143 0.39 -13.70 8.13
C LEU A 143 0.17 -14.72 9.26
N SER A 144 1.27 -15.31 9.74
CA SER A 144 1.27 -16.16 10.94
C SER A 144 1.29 -15.37 12.26
N PHE A 145 1.53 -14.07 12.20
CA PHE A 145 1.69 -13.17 13.36
C PHE A 145 0.70 -12.01 13.31
N SER A 146 0.50 -11.36 14.46
CA SER A 146 -0.40 -10.21 14.54
C SER A 146 0.26 -8.94 14.01
N VAL A 147 -0.53 -8.07 13.39
CA VAL A 147 -0.08 -6.73 12.98
C VAL A 147 -0.97 -5.67 13.61
N GLN A 148 -0.34 -4.60 14.10
CA GLN A 148 -1.01 -3.41 14.58
C GLN A 148 -0.40 -2.18 13.93
N PHE A 149 -1.23 -1.16 13.70
CA PHE A 149 -0.76 0.14 13.25
C PHE A 149 -0.71 1.11 14.42
N ARG A 150 0.30 1.98 14.42
CA ARG A 150 0.46 3.05 15.41
C ARG A 150 0.81 4.34 14.69
N PHE A 151 -0.10 5.30 14.69
CA PHE A 151 0.12 6.60 14.07
C PHE A 151 0.23 7.66 15.16
N LEU A 152 1.36 8.35 15.21
CA LEU A 152 1.72 9.25 16.30
C LEU A 152 1.89 10.68 15.78
N ALA A 153 1.31 11.63 16.52
CA ALA A 153 1.69 13.03 16.39
C ALA A 153 2.97 13.23 17.19
N GLU A 154 4.07 13.50 16.49
CA GLU A 154 5.41 13.64 17.08
C GLU A 154 5.76 15.13 17.20
N GLU A 155 6.08 15.58 18.42
CA GLU A 155 6.44 16.97 18.67
C GLU A 155 7.84 17.30 18.16
N ASP A 156 8.77 16.33 18.20
CA ASP A 156 10.14 16.50 17.71
C ASP A 156 10.25 16.24 16.19
N PRO A 157 10.50 17.27 15.36
CA PRO A 157 10.57 17.10 13.90
C PRO A 157 11.70 16.16 13.45
N LEU A 158 12.72 15.92 14.28
CA LEU A 158 13.84 15.04 13.96
C LEU A 158 13.52 13.56 14.16
N LYS A 159 12.50 13.24 14.98
CA LYS A 159 12.02 11.87 15.20
C LYS A 159 10.90 11.47 14.24
N ALA A 160 10.26 12.47 13.63
CA ALA A 160 9.16 12.23 12.71
C ALA A 160 9.61 11.66 11.36
N HIS A 161 8.77 10.78 10.79
CA HIS A 161 8.91 10.33 9.40
C HIS A 161 8.46 11.41 8.41
N PHE A 162 7.45 12.19 8.80
CA PHE A 162 6.85 13.23 7.96
C PHE A 162 6.74 14.56 8.69
N ASN A 163 6.95 15.66 7.96
CA ASN A 163 6.89 17.03 8.46
C ASN A 163 5.80 17.82 7.71
N VAL A 164 4.58 17.73 8.21
CA VAL A 164 3.38 18.19 7.52
C VAL A 164 2.97 19.58 8.01
N LYS A 165 2.62 20.49 7.10
CA LYS A 165 2.10 21.81 7.46
C LYS A 165 0.60 21.73 7.75
N THR A 166 0.18 22.16 8.94
CA THR A 166 -1.26 22.30 9.23
C THR A 166 -1.83 23.56 8.60
N VAL A 167 -2.97 23.42 7.93
CA VAL A 167 -3.69 24.51 7.29
C VAL A 167 -5.15 24.51 7.76
N SER A 168 -5.82 25.65 7.66
CA SER A 168 -7.29 25.69 7.74
C SER A 168 -7.83 25.53 6.33
N THR A 169 -8.96 24.85 6.15
CA THR A 169 -9.63 24.90 4.86
C THR A 169 -10.03 26.35 4.56
N SER A 170 -9.77 26.80 3.34
CA SER A 170 -10.42 27.98 2.78
C SER A 170 -11.24 27.52 1.59
N ILE A 171 -12.33 28.23 1.30
CA ILE A 171 -13.20 27.98 0.14
C ILE A 171 -12.40 27.93 -1.19
N PHE A 172 -11.19 28.52 -1.20
CA PHE A 172 -10.34 28.66 -2.39
C PHE A 172 -9.13 27.72 -2.43
N THR A 173 -8.94 26.83 -1.46
CA THR A 173 -7.78 25.91 -1.46
C THR A 173 -8.27 24.48 -1.40
N PRO A 174 -8.06 23.67 -2.47
CA PRO A 174 -8.42 22.26 -2.44
C PRO A 174 -7.80 21.59 -1.22
N VAL A 175 -8.65 20.88 -0.50
CA VAL A 175 -8.38 20.19 0.77
C VAL A 175 -7.46 18.97 0.57
N HIS A 176 -7.18 18.62 -0.68
CA HIS A 176 -6.37 17.49 -1.12
C HIS A 176 -5.03 18.03 -1.65
N GLY A 177 -4.06 18.15 -0.74
CA GLY A 177 -2.66 18.34 -1.09
C GLY A 177 -1.92 17.01 -0.89
N PRO A 178 -0.66 16.91 -1.35
CA PRO A 178 0.13 15.72 -1.10
C PRO A 178 0.16 15.39 0.40
N TYR A 179 -0.04 14.10 0.72
CA TYR A 179 -0.07 13.57 2.09
C TYR A 179 1.13 14.00 2.96
N ASP A 180 2.29 14.26 2.35
CA ASP A 180 3.53 14.63 3.02
C ASP A 180 3.71 16.15 3.18
N VAL A 181 2.79 16.98 2.67
CA VAL A 181 2.98 18.43 2.56
C VAL A 181 2.02 19.23 3.45
N ARG A 182 0.71 19.03 3.33
CA ARG A 182 -0.30 19.86 4.00
C ARG A 182 -1.50 19.05 4.45
N TRP A 183 -1.86 19.19 5.72
CA TRP A 183 -3.07 18.59 6.29
C TRP A 183 -4.00 19.67 6.80
N SER A 184 -5.29 19.51 6.52
CA SER A 184 -6.28 20.44 7.05
C SER A 184 -6.68 20.07 8.47
N ARG A 185 -6.93 21.09 9.30
CA ARG A 185 -7.59 20.94 10.61
C ARG A 185 -9.02 20.37 10.50
N ASP A 186 -9.65 20.57 9.35
CA ASP A 186 -11.03 20.15 9.10
C ASP A 186 -11.10 18.80 8.37
N TRP A 187 -9.98 18.09 8.22
CA TRP A 187 -9.98 16.76 7.65
C TRP A 187 -10.81 15.82 8.51
N LYS A 188 -11.70 15.11 7.82
CA LYS A 188 -12.44 14.00 8.40
C LYS A 188 -11.54 12.76 8.46
N LEU A 189 -11.97 11.78 9.25
CA LEU A 189 -11.21 10.56 9.52
C LEU A 189 -10.97 9.76 8.24
N ASP A 190 -11.95 9.72 7.36
CA ASP A 190 -11.91 9.02 6.07
C ASP A 190 -10.77 9.56 5.18
N ILE A 191 -10.66 10.89 5.05
CA ILE A 191 -9.56 11.56 4.33
C ILE A 191 -8.23 11.25 5.00
N MET A 192 -8.10 11.45 6.32
CA MET A 192 -6.85 11.19 7.02
C MET A 192 -6.38 9.74 6.87
N THR A 193 -7.31 8.78 6.92
CA THR A 193 -7.01 7.35 6.77
C THR A 193 -6.48 7.04 5.38
N HIS A 194 -7.06 7.65 4.34
CA HIS A 194 -6.57 7.55 2.96
C HIS A 194 -5.15 8.11 2.81
N GLU A 195 -4.91 9.32 3.33
CA GLU A 195 -3.61 9.99 3.22
C GLU A 195 -2.50 9.24 4.00
N ILE A 196 -2.85 8.56 5.09
CA ILE A 196 -1.91 7.67 5.79
C ILE A 196 -1.58 6.43 4.95
N GLY A 197 -2.51 5.93 4.12
CA GLY A 197 -2.22 4.86 3.18
C GLY A 197 -1.04 5.20 2.26
N HIS A 198 -0.94 6.47 1.84
CA HIS A 198 0.21 6.96 1.10
C HIS A 198 1.51 6.95 1.91
N MET A 199 1.46 7.31 3.20
CA MET A 199 2.63 7.22 4.11
C MET A 199 3.12 5.78 4.30
N LEU A 200 2.24 4.80 4.10
CA LEU A 200 2.52 3.35 4.11
C LEU A 200 2.99 2.81 2.74
N GLY A 201 3.08 3.67 1.71
CA GLY A 201 3.56 3.30 0.38
C GLY A 201 2.47 2.75 -0.55
N LEU A 202 1.22 3.16 -0.36
CA LEU A 202 0.11 2.83 -1.24
C LEU A 202 -0.21 4.02 -2.16
N ASN A 203 -0.31 3.78 -3.47
CA ASN A 203 -0.77 4.77 -4.43
C ASN A 203 -2.29 4.92 -4.44
N ASP A 204 -2.74 6.04 -5.02
CA ASP A 204 -4.10 6.18 -5.49
C ASP A 204 -4.44 5.11 -6.53
N GLU A 205 -5.64 4.52 -6.44
CA GLU A 205 -6.11 3.51 -7.37
C GLU A 205 -6.83 4.11 -8.58
N TYR A 206 -7.42 5.30 -8.43
CA TYR A 206 -8.09 6.01 -9.52
C TYR A 206 -7.12 6.41 -10.63
N HIS A 207 -7.63 6.49 -11.86
CA HIS A 207 -6.90 7.14 -12.93
C HIS A 207 -7.01 8.65 -12.78
N TYR A 208 -5.86 9.32 -12.73
CA TYR A 208 -5.79 10.69 -13.19
C TYR A 208 -5.93 10.65 -14.71
N GLY A 209 -7.16 10.74 -15.20
CA GLY A 209 -7.40 11.08 -16.60
C GLY A 209 -6.61 12.36 -16.92
N SER A 210 -6.13 12.47 -18.15
CA SER A 210 -5.42 13.67 -18.62
C SER A 210 -6.19 14.91 -18.17
N LEU A 211 -5.54 15.76 -17.36
CA LEU A 211 -6.05 17.08 -16.97
C LEU A 211 -6.48 17.91 -18.20
N LEU A 212 -5.95 17.56 -19.39
CA LEU A 212 -6.27 18.21 -20.67
C LEU A 212 -7.62 17.77 -21.27
N THR A 213 -8.19 16.63 -20.87
CA THR A 213 -9.45 16.11 -21.45
C THR A 213 -10.63 16.20 -20.48
N GLY A 214 -10.48 16.85 -19.33
CA GLY A 214 -11.56 16.97 -18.33
C GLY A 214 -12.07 15.62 -17.81
N GLY A 215 -11.23 14.58 -17.88
CA GLY A 215 -11.62 13.22 -17.51
C GLY A 215 -11.90 13.11 -16.02
N LEU A 216 -13.11 12.71 -15.67
CA LEU A 216 -13.49 12.29 -14.33
C LEU A 216 -12.57 11.16 -13.84
N PHE A 217 -12.40 11.06 -12.52
CA PHE A 217 -11.77 9.92 -11.85
C PHE A 217 -12.50 8.64 -12.25
N ASP A 218 -12.01 7.93 -13.27
CA ASP A 218 -12.68 6.73 -13.79
C ASP A 218 -11.79 5.49 -13.63
N GLY A 219 -12.45 4.36 -13.41
CA GLY A 219 -11.84 3.04 -13.40
C GLY A 219 -11.16 2.65 -12.10
N CYS A 220 -11.65 3.09 -10.94
CA CYS A 220 -11.37 2.44 -9.66
C CYS A 220 -12.63 1.97 -8.90
N ASP A 221 -12.45 0.99 -8.03
CA ASP A 221 -13.48 0.41 -7.18
C ASP A 221 -13.65 1.30 -5.95
N ASN A 222 -14.77 2.03 -5.92
CA ASN A 222 -15.10 2.97 -4.85
C ASN A 222 -15.18 2.32 -3.46
N ARG A 223 -15.19 0.98 -3.38
CA ARG A 223 -15.06 0.25 -2.12
C ARG A 223 -13.63 0.27 -1.57
N SER A 224 -12.63 0.61 -2.35
CA SER A 224 -11.25 0.71 -1.87
C SER A 224 -10.96 2.06 -1.22
N LYS A 225 -10.32 2.04 -0.05
CA LYS A 225 -9.83 3.23 0.65
C LYS A 225 -8.91 4.07 -0.24
N MET A 226 -8.09 3.44 -1.08
CA MET A 226 -7.13 4.12 -1.95
C MET A 226 -7.75 4.58 -3.29
N CYS A 227 -9.01 4.22 -3.56
CA CYS A 227 -9.82 4.77 -4.66
C CYS A 227 -10.70 5.93 -4.17
N SER A 228 -11.36 5.73 -3.04
CA SER A 228 -12.28 6.66 -2.42
C SER A 228 -11.96 6.74 -0.93
N ALA A 229 -11.84 7.96 -0.39
CA ALA A 229 -11.64 8.15 1.05
C ALA A 229 -12.70 7.43 1.90
N LYS A 230 -13.92 7.23 1.36
CA LYS A 230 -15.02 6.53 2.02
C LYS A 230 -15.02 5.00 1.86
N GLY A 231 -14.15 4.44 1.02
CA GLY A 231 -14.00 2.99 0.88
C GLY A 231 -13.36 2.35 2.10
N ASP A 232 -13.11 1.05 2.05
CA ASP A 232 -12.50 0.22 3.10
C ASP A 232 -11.09 -0.22 2.72
N ILE A 233 -10.31 -0.61 3.73
CA ILE A 233 -9.01 -1.26 3.52
C ILE A 233 -9.26 -2.57 2.79
N GLN A 234 -8.49 -2.82 1.73
CA GLN A 234 -8.61 -3.99 0.89
C GLN A 234 -7.45 -4.96 1.17
N VAL A 235 -7.63 -6.24 0.83
CA VAL A 235 -6.61 -7.29 1.01
C VAL A 235 -5.31 -6.91 0.29
N ASN A 236 -5.38 -6.33 -0.91
CA ASN A 236 -4.21 -5.87 -1.66
C ASN A 236 -3.42 -4.78 -0.91
N HIS A 237 -4.06 -3.91 -0.13
CA HIS A 237 -3.35 -2.93 0.71
C HIS A 237 -2.48 -3.63 1.74
N SER A 238 -3.04 -4.63 2.42
CA SER A 238 -2.34 -5.45 3.40
C SER A 238 -1.14 -6.16 2.75
N TYR A 239 -1.36 -6.79 1.60
CA TYR A 239 -0.32 -7.47 0.83
C TYR A 239 0.88 -6.56 0.51
N PHE A 240 0.64 -5.35 -0.03
CA PHE A 240 1.71 -4.42 -0.38
C PHE A 240 2.46 -3.87 0.85
N ILE A 241 1.79 -3.74 1.99
CA ILE A 241 2.45 -3.36 3.24
C ILE A 241 3.31 -4.54 3.73
N PHE A 242 2.73 -5.73 3.82
CA PHE A 242 3.37 -6.90 4.42
C PHE A 242 4.56 -7.40 3.63
N LYS A 243 4.55 -7.30 2.30
CA LYS A 243 5.76 -7.64 1.54
C LYS A 243 6.96 -6.79 1.94
N ARG A 244 6.76 -5.50 2.26
CA ARG A 244 7.86 -4.59 2.66
C ARG A 244 8.35 -4.86 4.09
N ILE A 245 7.48 -5.39 4.96
CA ILE A 245 7.89 -5.74 6.32
C ILE A 245 8.57 -7.11 6.36
N ILE A 246 8.28 -8.02 5.43
CA ILE A 246 8.86 -9.37 5.40
C ILE A 246 10.13 -9.43 4.55
N ASP A 247 10.22 -8.66 3.47
CA ASP A 247 11.39 -8.65 2.60
C ASP A 247 12.64 -8.23 3.40
N GLU A 248 13.57 -9.18 3.56
CA GLU A 248 14.79 -9.03 4.37
C GLU A 248 15.84 -8.17 3.65
N GLU A 249 15.71 -7.99 2.32
CA GLU A 249 16.69 -7.30 1.49
C GLU A 249 16.44 -5.79 1.29
N VAL A 250 15.46 -5.18 1.97
CA VAL A 250 15.30 -3.71 1.95
C VAL A 250 16.33 -3.05 2.89
N ASN A 251 17.62 -3.29 2.62
CA ASN A 251 18.74 -2.64 3.26
C ASN A 251 19.73 -2.19 2.18
N GLU A 252 19.53 -0.98 1.65
CA GLU A 252 20.50 0.13 1.59
C GLU A 252 19.93 1.34 0.81
#